data_AF-A0A836QJ00-F1
#
_entry.id   AF-A0A836QJ00-F1
#
_cell.length_a   1.000
_cell.length_b   1.000
_cell.length_c   1.000
_cell.angle_alpha   90.00
_cell.angle_beta   90.00
_cell.angle_gamma   90.00
#
_symmetry.space_group_name_H-M   'P 1'
#
loop_
_entity.id
_entity.type
_entity.pdbx_description
1 polymer ?
#
loop_
_entity_poly.entity_id
_entity_poly.type
_entity_poly.pdbx_seq_one_letter_code
_entity_poly.pdbx_strand_id
1 'polypeptide(L)'
;MTASKKRSPNTGEQSDKPWGGRFAGATAELMERFNASIGFDHKLLEVDVAGSKVYARALVRAGVLTEEEGAQIVAGLHRVRDELSSPGHV
;
A
#
# COMPACT_ATOMS: atom_id res chain seq x y z
N MET A 1 41.37 -16.74 -29.39
CA MET A 1 40.21 -15.84 -29.55
C MET A 1 38.97 -16.55 -29.03
N THR A 2 38.68 -16.43 -27.74
CA THR A 2 37.51 -17.07 -27.11
C THR A 2 36.37 -16.07 -27.07
N ALA A 3 35.31 -16.36 -27.83
CA ALA A 3 34.13 -15.51 -27.93
C ALA A 3 33.41 -15.43 -26.58
N SER A 4 33.42 -14.25 -25.97
CA SER A 4 32.65 -13.93 -24.76
C SER A 4 31.16 -13.85 -25.13
N LYS A 5 30.39 -14.88 -24.76
CA LYS A 5 28.93 -14.91 -24.89
C LYS A 5 28.35 -13.81 -23.97
N LYS A 6 27.97 -12.66 -24.55
CA LYS A 6 27.25 -11.61 -23.82
C LYS A 6 25.97 -12.20 -23.24
N ARG A 7 25.83 -12.14 -21.91
CA ARG A 7 24.57 -12.43 -21.20
C ARG A 7 23.56 -11.37 -21.61
N SER A 8 22.44 -11.79 -22.19
CA SER A 8 21.28 -10.92 -22.43
C SER A 8 20.76 -10.38 -21.09
N PRO A 9 20.36 -9.11 -21.00
CA PRO A 9 19.70 -8.61 -19.80
C PRO A 9 18.35 -9.33 -19.68
N ASN A 10 18.13 -9.98 -18.54
CA ASN A 10 16.83 -10.53 -18.18
C ASN A 10 15.92 -9.35 -17.81
N THR A 11 15.13 -8.86 -18.76
CA THR A 11 14.08 -7.88 -18.50
C THR A 11 12.88 -8.61 -17.91
N GLY A 12 13.00 -9.04 -16.65
CA GLY A 12 11.84 -9.43 -15.86
C GLY A 12 11.15 -8.15 -15.39
N GLU A 13 9.90 -7.93 -15.81
CA GLU A 13 9.07 -6.84 -15.31
C GLU A 13 8.99 -6.92 -13.78
N GLN A 14 9.67 -5.99 -13.10
CA GLN A 14 9.54 -5.83 -11.65
C GLN A 14 8.14 -5.35 -11.34
N SER A 15 7.43 -6.05 -10.46
CA SER A 15 6.14 -5.58 -9.97
C SER A 15 6.34 -4.40 -9.02
N ASP A 16 5.88 -3.21 -9.38
CA ASP A 16 5.88 -1.98 -8.54
C ASP A 16 4.95 -2.09 -7.30
N LYS A 17 4.51 -3.29 -6.94
CA LYS A 17 3.54 -3.51 -5.88
C LYS A 17 4.25 -3.51 -4.54
N PRO A 18 3.82 -2.71 -3.56
CA PRO A 18 4.46 -2.64 -2.24
C PRO A 18 4.35 -3.96 -1.44
N TRP A 19 3.50 -4.90 -1.89
CA TRP A 19 3.33 -6.26 -1.34
C TRP A 19 3.87 -7.37 -2.28
N GLY A 20 4.62 -7.03 -3.33
CA GLY A 20 5.16 -7.98 -4.29
C GLY A 20 6.22 -8.95 -3.75
N GLY A 21 6.69 -8.76 -2.51
CA GLY A 21 7.57 -9.71 -1.82
C GLY A 21 8.82 -10.10 -2.62
N ARG A 22 9.15 -11.40 -2.60
CA ARG A 22 10.33 -11.98 -3.28
C ARG A 22 9.99 -12.64 -4.64
N PHE A 23 9.04 -12.10 -5.39
CA PHE A 23 8.76 -12.61 -6.74
C PHE A 23 9.71 -11.99 -7.77
N ALA A 24 10.28 -12.82 -8.63
CA ALA A 24 11.25 -12.40 -9.66
C ALA A 24 10.58 -11.83 -10.93
N GLY A 25 9.25 -11.91 -11.04
CA GLY A 25 8.49 -11.40 -12.17
C GLY A 25 7.05 -11.03 -11.77
N ALA A 26 6.30 -10.49 -12.72
CA ALA A 26 4.93 -10.04 -12.50
C ALA A 26 4.00 -11.15 -11.99
N THR A 27 3.06 -10.77 -11.12
CA THR A 27 1.99 -11.67 -10.68
C THR A 27 1.05 -11.97 -11.85
N ALA A 28 0.61 -13.21 -12.00
CA ALA A 28 -0.39 -13.54 -13.00
C ALA A 28 -1.73 -12.85 -12.68
N GLU A 29 -2.40 -12.28 -13.69
CA GLU A 29 -3.66 -11.53 -13.51
C GLU A 29 -4.74 -12.32 -12.77
N LEU A 30 -4.86 -13.63 -13.05
CA LEU A 30 -5.79 -14.50 -12.34
C LEU A 30 -5.49 -14.57 -10.84
N MET A 31 -4.22 -14.66 -10.48
CA MET A 31 -3.78 -14.70 -9.08
C MET A 31 -4.07 -13.35 -8.39
N GLU A 32 -3.96 -12.23 -9.11
CA GLU A 32 -4.29 -10.91 -8.57
C GLU A 32 -5.78 -10.79 -8.25
N ARG A 33 -6.64 -11.15 -9.21
CA ARG A 33 -8.09 -11.13 -9.01
C ARG A 33 -8.53 -12.07 -7.88
N PHE A 34 -7.89 -13.22 -7.77
CA PHE A 34 -8.20 -14.19 -6.73
C PHE A 34 -7.82 -13.70 -5.33
N ASN A 35 -6.71 -12.96 -5.17
CA ASN A 35 -6.27 -12.44 -3.87
C ASN A 35 -6.85 -11.08 -3.51
N ALA A 36 -7.41 -10.34 -4.47
CA ALA A 36 -7.98 -9.02 -4.21
C ALA A 36 -9.21 -9.13 -3.28
N SER A 37 -9.14 -8.51 -2.11
CA SER A 37 -10.24 -8.50 -1.13
C SER A 37 -11.03 -7.18 -1.10
N ILE A 38 -10.58 -6.15 -1.84
CA ILE A 38 -11.17 -4.81 -1.81
C ILE A 38 -12.66 -4.78 -2.16
N GLY A 39 -13.12 -5.73 -2.98
CA GLY A 39 -14.53 -5.87 -3.36
C GLY A 39 -15.48 -6.05 -2.17
N PHE A 40 -14.98 -6.47 -1.00
CA PHE A 40 -15.77 -6.58 0.22
C PHE A 40 -15.14 -5.90 1.44
N ASP A 41 -13.82 -5.79 1.51
CA ASP A 41 -13.11 -5.21 2.68
C ASP A 41 -13.29 -3.69 2.80
N HIS A 42 -13.77 -2.98 1.78
CA HIS A 42 -14.08 -1.55 1.86
C HIS A 42 -15.01 -1.19 3.04
N LYS A 43 -15.83 -2.14 3.50
CA LYS A 43 -16.71 -1.98 4.67
C LYS A 43 -15.93 -1.75 5.97
N LEU A 44 -14.64 -2.08 5.99
CA LEU A 44 -13.74 -1.90 7.13
C LEU A 44 -13.12 -0.49 7.19
N LEU A 45 -13.42 0.40 6.23
CA LEU A 45 -12.85 1.75 6.15
C LEU A 45 -12.91 2.51 7.49
N GLU A 46 -14.07 2.52 8.15
CA GLU A 46 -14.28 3.28 9.38
C GLU A 46 -13.36 2.79 10.52
N VAL A 47 -13.18 1.47 10.64
CA VAL A 47 -12.32 0.89 11.69
C VAL A 47 -10.84 0.99 11.34
N ASP A 48 -10.48 0.88 10.06
CA ASP A 48 -9.10 1.04 9.59
C ASP A 48 -8.60 2.47 9.81
N VAL A 49 -9.41 3.48 9.45
CA VAL A 49 -9.11 4.90 9.70
C VAL A 49 -9.01 5.19 11.20
N ALA A 50 -9.93 4.64 12.00
CA ALA A 50 -9.90 4.81 13.45
C ALA A 50 -8.60 4.23 14.07
N GLY A 51 -8.23 3.00 13.67
CA GLY A 51 -7.01 2.33 14.10
C GLY A 51 -5.75 3.11 13.69
N SER A 52 -5.69 3.53 12.42
CA SER A 52 -4.57 4.31 11.89
C SER A 52 -4.38 5.64 12.63
N LYS A 53 -5.46 6.33 12.99
CA LYS A 53 -5.37 7.57 13.81
C LYS A 53 -4.82 7.31 15.21
N VAL A 54 -5.22 6.22 15.86
CA VAL A 54 -4.68 5.83 17.17
C VAL A 54 -3.19 5.51 17.05
N TYR A 55 -2.81 4.79 16.01
CA TYR A 55 -1.43 4.42 15.76
C TYR A 55 -0.54 5.63 15.47
N ALA A 56 -0.99 6.58 14.66
CA ALA A 56 -0.27 7.86 14.44
C ALA A 56 0.00 8.59 15.77
N ARG A 57 -1.02 8.70 16.65
CA ARG A 57 -0.82 9.27 18.00
C ARG A 57 0.14 8.46 18.86
N ALA A 58 0.18 7.14 18.70
CA ALA A 58 1.13 6.29 19.42
C ALA A 58 2.57 6.50 18.93
N LEU A 59 2.76 6.70 17.62
CA LEU A 59 4.07 7.00 17.03
C LEU A 59 4.61 8.36 17.49
N VAL A 60 3.76 9.37 17.66
CA VAL A 60 4.15 10.65 18.27
C VAL A 60 4.63 10.43 19.71
N ARG A 61 3.87 9.68 20.53
CA ARG A 61 4.29 9.36 21.90
C ARG A 61 5.60 8.56 21.97
N ALA A 62 5.87 7.75 20.96
CA ALA A 62 7.11 6.98 20.85
C ALA A 62 8.30 7.81 20.33
N GLY A 63 8.09 9.08 19.95
CA GLY A 63 9.12 9.95 19.39
C GLY A 63 9.53 9.59 17.95
N VAL A 64 8.71 8.81 17.24
CA VAL A 64 8.94 8.46 15.83
C VAL A 64 8.45 9.55 14.89
N LEU A 65 7.39 10.27 15.30
CA LEU A 65 6.82 11.41 14.58
C LEU A 65 6.83 12.64 15.47
N THR A 66 6.94 13.83 14.89
CA THR A 66 6.64 15.07 15.61
C THR A 66 5.13 15.25 15.79
N GLU A 67 4.73 16.15 16.69
CA GLU A 67 3.32 16.50 16.90
C GLU A 67 2.69 17.05 15.61
N GLU A 68 3.44 17.84 14.84
CA GLU A 68 2.98 18.40 13.56
C GLU A 68 2.76 17.30 12.52
N GLU A 69 3.69 16.36 12.37
CA GLU A 69 3.57 15.22 11.45
C GLU A 69 2.37 14.34 11.84
N GLY A 70 2.22 14.03 13.13
CA GLY A 70 1.09 13.27 13.65
C GLY A 70 -0.25 13.95 13.37
N ALA A 71 -0.34 15.27 13.59
CA ALA A 71 -1.53 16.05 13.30
C ALA A 71 -1.87 16.06 11.80
N GLN A 72 -0.87 16.21 10.93
CA GLN A 72 -1.05 16.15 9.48
C GLN A 72 -1.58 14.79 9.02
N ILE A 73 -1.02 13.69 9.53
CA ILE A 73 -1.49 12.34 9.23
C ILE A 73 -2.94 12.15 9.68
N VAL A 74 -3.27 12.56 10.90
CA VAL A 74 -4.65 12.46 11.41
C VAL A 74 -5.64 13.26 10.55
N ALA A 75 -5.26 14.46 10.11
CA ALA A 75 -6.07 15.28 9.22
C ALA A 75 -6.24 14.61 7.83
N GLY A 76 -5.17 14.03 7.28
CA GLY A 76 -5.22 13.27 6.02
C GLY A 76 -6.15 12.06 6.13
N LEU A 77 -6.10 11.32 7.23
CA LEU A 77 -6.97 10.17 7.49
C LEU A 77 -8.45 10.56 7.59
N HIS A 78 -8.76 11.75 8.13
CA HIS A 78 -10.11 12.30 8.08
C HIS A 78 -10.58 12.55 6.65
N ARG A 79 -9.72 13.15 5.84
CA ARG A 79 -10.02 13.43 4.43
C ARG A 79 -10.25 12.15 3.63
N VAL A 80 -9.41 11.14 3.79
CA VAL A 80 -9.55 9.83 3.14
C VAL A 80 -10.89 9.18 3.47
N ARG A 81 -11.29 9.20 4.75
CA ARG A 81 -12.61 8.71 5.16
C ARG A 81 -13.73 9.49 4.47
N ASP A 82 -13.66 10.81 4.46
CA ASP A 82 -14.74 11.64 3.91
C ASP A 82 -14.89 11.44 2.39
N GLU A 83 -13.77 11.29 1.67
CA GLU A 83 -13.75 11.01 0.23
C GLU A 83 -14.35 9.61 -0.08
N LEU A 84 -13.97 8.58 0.68
CA LEU A 84 -14.41 7.20 0.44
C LEU A 84 -15.81 6.89 0.98
N SER A 85 -16.29 7.63 2.00
CA SER A 85 -17.66 7.52 2.51
C SER A 85 -18.67 8.31 1.67
N SER A 86 -18.22 9.11 0.71
CA SER A 86 -19.09 9.85 -0.21
C SER A 86 -19.64 8.94 -1.33
N PRO A 87 -20.89 9.12 -1.78
CA PRO A 87 -21.48 8.32 -2.86
C PRO A 87 -20.62 8.38 -4.14
N GLY A 88 -20.23 7.21 -4.68
CA GLY A 88 -19.52 7.09 -5.96
C GLY A 88 -18.06 6.63 -5.90
N HIS A 89 -17.52 6.33 -4.71
CA HIS A 89 -16.13 5.87 -4.53
C HIS A 89 -15.98 4.38 -4.17
N VAL A 90 -17.08 3.63 -4.14
CA VAL A 90 -17.09 2.19 -3.85
C VAL A 90 -18.06 1.44 -4.75
#